data_AF-A0A7S2Z0Z6-F1
#
_entry.id   AF-A0A7S2Z0Z6-F1
#
_cell.length_a   1.000
_cell.length_b   1.000
_cell.length_c   1.000
_cell.angle_alpha   90.00
_cell.angle_beta   90.00
_cell.angle_gamma   90.00
#
_symmetry.space_group_name_H-M   'P 1'
#
loop_
_entity.id
_entity.type
_entity.pdbx_description
1 polymer ?
#
loop_
_entity_poly.entity_id
_entity_poly.type
_entity_poly.pdbx_seq_one_letter_code
_entity_poly.pdbx_strand_id
1 'polypeptide(L)'
;MTTRPDIRTVAGVDAAYDGSDDSVGVTKLVVLRYPELELLHSSEAAMADLPAYRPGHLFQREGKWSLELIQRARRQGVSIDVLFVDGFGTLHPKRFGYACELGAKAGVRTIGVGKNLLQIDGLPSEKEVKAQCRQKLGRDGDGGRGDNG
;
A
#
# COMPACT_ATOMS: atom_id res chain seq x y z
N MET A 1 -32.06 1.04 -3.94
CA MET A 1 -31.58 0.68 -2.59
C MET A 1 -30.36 -0.22 -2.79
N THR A 2 -29.15 0.34 -2.77
CA THR A 2 -27.91 -0.42 -2.98
C THR A 2 -27.54 -1.11 -1.68
N THR A 3 -27.67 -2.43 -1.61
CA THR A 3 -27.14 -3.22 -0.51
C THR A 3 -25.63 -3.03 -0.48
N ARG A 4 -25.07 -2.61 0.67
CA ARG A 4 -23.61 -2.59 0.83
C ARG A 4 -23.10 -4.02 0.69
N PRO A 5 -22.11 -4.29 -0.18
CA PRO A 5 -21.54 -5.63 -0.28
C PRO A 5 -20.91 -6.00 1.06
N ASP A 6 -21.16 -7.24 1.48
CA ASP A 6 -20.59 -7.85 2.67
C ASP A 6 -19.09 -8.09 2.45
N ILE A 7 -18.23 -7.40 3.21
CA ILE A 7 -16.77 -7.51 3.08
C ILE A 7 -16.30 -8.69 3.93
N ARG A 8 -15.75 -9.71 3.27
CA ARG A 8 -15.31 -10.96 3.91
C ARG A 8 -13.80 -11.14 3.86
N THR A 9 -13.14 -10.53 2.89
CA THR A 9 -11.68 -10.56 2.79
C THR A 9 -11.06 -9.18 2.61
N VAL A 10 -9.96 -8.95 3.29
CA VAL A 10 -9.11 -7.78 3.10
C VAL A 10 -7.71 -8.24 2.71
N ALA A 11 -7.09 -7.57 1.76
CA ALA A 11 -5.74 -7.88 1.32
C ALA A 11 -4.79 -6.70 1.58
N GLY A 12 -3.52 -6.99 1.81
CA GLY A 12 -2.44 -6.01 1.89
C GLY A 12 -1.36 -6.32 0.87
N VAL A 13 -0.85 -5.30 0.19
CA VAL A 13 0.33 -5.40 -0.67
C VAL A 13 1.37 -4.35 -0.29
N ASP A 14 2.61 -4.80 -0.16
CA ASP A 14 3.79 -4.00 0.16
C ASP A 14 4.99 -4.52 -0.65
N ALA A 15 6.02 -3.70 -0.79
CA ALA A 15 7.29 -4.08 -1.39
C ALA A 15 8.46 -3.62 -0.52
N ALA A 16 9.43 -4.53 -0.37
CA ALA A 16 10.71 -4.24 0.26
C ALA A 16 11.81 -4.31 -0.79
N TYR A 17 12.86 -3.51 -0.60
CA TYR A 17 14.00 -3.41 -1.49
C TYR A 17 15.27 -3.86 -0.77
N ASP A 18 16.23 -4.38 -1.51
CA ASP A 18 17.54 -4.69 -0.95
C ASP A 18 18.25 -3.38 -0.54
N GLY A 19 18.85 -3.35 0.64
CA GLY A 19 19.52 -2.17 1.18
C GLY A 19 20.85 -1.83 0.49
N SER A 20 21.45 -2.80 -0.20
CA SER A 20 22.67 -2.64 -0.98
C SER A 20 22.40 -2.36 -2.48
N ASP A 21 21.25 -2.79 -3.00
CA ASP A 21 20.86 -2.62 -4.40
C ASP A 21 19.33 -2.44 -4.54
N ASP A 22 18.87 -1.20 -4.70
CA ASP A 22 17.45 -0.89 -4.83
C ASP A 22 16.85 -1.26 -6.20
N SER A 23 17.64 -1.87 -7.09
CA SER A 23 17.14 -2.52 -8.31
C SER A 23 16.54 -3.91 -8.06
N VAL A 24 16.75 -4.46 -6.86
CA VAL A 24 16.27 -5.75 -6.40
C VAL A 24 15.30 -5.57 -5.22
N GLY A 25 14.29 -6.43 -5.14
CA GLY A 25 13.35 -6.40 -4.03
C GLY A 25 12.39 -7.58 -4.02
N VAL A 26 11.41 -7.53 -3.12
CA VAL A 26 10.34 -8.50 -3.01
C VAL A 26 9.03 -7.76 -2.77
N THR A 27 8.00 -8.06 -3.56
CA THR A 27 6.63 -7.65 -3.24
C THR A 27 5.88 -8.80 -2.61
N LYS A 28 5.01 -8.49 -1.65
CA LYS A 28 4.24 -9.48 -0.90
C LYS A 28 2.77 -9.10 -0.89
N LEU A 29 1.93 -10.10 -1.14
CA LEU A 29 0.47 -10.03 -1.02
C LEU A 29 0.03 -10.96 0.10
N VAL A 30 -0.73 -10.42 1.05
CA VAL A 30 -1.44 -11.18 2.08
C VAL A 30 -2.93 -10.98 1.94
N VAL A 31 -3.73 -12.02 2.17
CA VAL A 31 -5.19 -11.93 2.23
C VAL A 31 -5.64 -12.50 3.57
N LEU A 32 -6.45 -11.71 4.27
CA LEU A 32 -6.99 -12.03 5.57
C LEU A 32 -8.52 -12.17 5.49
N ARG A 33 -9.08 -13.03 6.35
CA ARG A 33 -10.49 -13.02 6.68
C ARG A 33 -10.82 -11.74 7.43
N TYR A 34 -11.99 -11.16 7.18
CA TYR A 34 -12.48 -10.00 7.90
C TYR A 34 -13.83 -10.33 8.57
N PRO A 35 -14.06 -9.89 9.83
CA PRO A 35 -13.22 -9.02 10.65
C PRO A 35 -12.12 -9.70 11.48
N GLU A 36 -12.01 -11.04 11.47
CA GLU A 36 -11.16 -11.79 12.41
C GLU A 36 -9.64 -11.64 12.15
N LEU A 37 -9.25 -11.17 10.97
CA LEU A 37 -7.86 -11.00 10.51
C LEU A 37 -7.05 -12.30 10.45
N GLU A 38 -7.72 -13.43 10.24
CA GLU A 38 -7.06 -14.73 10.02
C GLU A 38 -6.41 -14.79 8.65
N LEU A 39 -5.16 -15.27 8.56
CA LEU A 39 -4.46 -15.41 7.29
C LEU A 39 -5.08 -16.51 6.41
N LEU A 40 -5.57 -16.12 5.23
CA LEU A 40 -6.12 -17.04 4.23
C LEU A 40 -5.12 -17.32 3.10
N HIS A 41 -4.28 -16.35 2.75
CA HIS A 41 -3.32 -16.48 1.66
C HIS A 41 -2.11 -15.58 1.89
N SER A 42 -0.92 -16.08 1.52
CA SER A 42 0.32 -15.31 1.47
C SER A 42 1.11 -15.72 0.24
N SER A 43 1.57 -14.75 -0.53
CA SER A 43 2.44 -14.98 -1.69
C SER A 43 3.39 -13.82 -1.88
N GLU A 44 4.55 -14.10 -2.46
CA GLU A 44 5.58 -13.11 -2.73
C GLU A 44 6.18 -13.33 -4.11
N ALA A 45 6.73 -12.26 -4.69
CA ALA A 45 7.42 -12.28 -5.97
C ALA A 45 8.73 -11.51 -5.86
N ALA A 46 9.82 -12.16 -6.28
CA ALA A 46 11.12 -11.52 -6.40
C ALA A 46 11.10 -10.52 -7.55
N MET A 47 11.67 -9.35 -7.29
CA MET A 47 11.79 -8.24 -8.22
C MET A 47 13.26 -8.03 -8.54
N ALA A 48 13.57 -7.89 -9.82
CA ALA A 48 14.91 -7.62 -10.32
C ALA A 48 14.81 -6.62 -11.49
N ASP A 49 15.92 -5.97 -11.80
CA ASP A 49 16.05 -4.96 -12.84
C ASP A 49 15.02 -3.83 -12.68
N LEU A 50 14.75 -3.42 -11.44
CA LEU A 50 13.81 -2.35 -11.15
C LEU A 50 14.37 -1.02 -11.67
N PRO A 51 13.53 -0.20 -12.33
CA PRO A 51 13.95 1.15 -12.68
C PRO A 51 14.21 1.98 -11.41
N ALA A 52 15.12 2.95 -11.51
CA ALA A 52 15.40 3.89 -10.43
C ALA A 52 14.11 4.56 -9.92
N TYR A 53 14.03 4.76 -8.59
CA TYR A 53 12.89 5.41 -7.96
C TYR A 53 12.63 6.79 -8.55
N ARG A 54 11.38 7.02 -8.99
CA ARG A 54 10.90 8.34 -9.36
C ARG A 54 9.66 8.67 -8.53
N PRO A 55 9.66 9.77 -7.76
CA PRO A 55 8.48 10.22 -7.05
C PRO A 55 7.25 10.27 -7.96
N GLY A 56 6.14 9.73 -7.48
CA GLY A 56 4.87 9.67 -8.21
C GLY A 56 4.78 8.64 -9.35
N HIS A 57 5.78 7.76 -9.51
CA HIS A 57 5.79 6.71 -10.55
C HIS A 57 6.03 5.31 -9.95
N LEU A 58 5.49 5.08 -8.75
CA LEU A 58 5.69 3.83 -8.02
C LEU A 58 5.06 2.63 -8.72
N PHE A 59 3.89 2.81 -9.34
CA PHE A 59 3.24 1.75 -10.10
C PHE A 59 4.13 1.24 -11.24
N GLN A 60 4.82 2.13 -11.97
CA GLN A 60 5.72 1.74 -13.06
C GLN A 60 6.91 0.93 -12.54
N ARG A 61 7.33 1.19 -11.29
CA ARG A 61 8.43 0.48 -10.65
C ARG A 61 8.01 -0.90 -10.15
N GLU A 62 6.85 -1.04 -9.51
CA GLU A 62 6.52 -2.28 -8.77
C GLU A 62 5.24 -2.98 -9.26
N GLY A 63 4.33 -2.24 -9.89
CA GLY A 63 2.93 -2.65 -10.07
C GLY A 63 2.73 -3.92 -10.89
N LYS A 64 3.69 -4.28 -11.75
CA LYS A 64 3.63 -5.54 -12.53
C LYS A 64 3.64 -6.78 -11.62
N TRP A 65 4.45 -6.77 -10.55
CA TRP A 65 4.57 -7.90 -9.64
C TRP A 65 3.37 -7.97 -8.70
N SER A 66 2.85 -6.84 -8.22
CA SER A 66 1.62 -6.83 -7.43
C SER A 66 0.42 -7.33 -8.22
N LEU A 67 0.30 -6.95 -9.51
CA LEU A 67 -0.71 -7.52 -10.40
C LEU A 67 -0.57 -9.03 -10.57
N GLU A 68 0.65 -9.53 -10.73
CA GLU A 68 0.93 -10.96 -10.83
C GLU A 68 0.44 -11.71 -9.59
N LEU A 69 0.78 -11.22 -8.39
CA LEU A 69 0.35 -11.84 -7.13
C LEU A 69 -1.17 -11.85 -6.97
N ILE A 70 -1.85 -10.76 -7.31
CA ILE A 70 -3.32 -10.67 -7.26
C ILE A 70 -3.95 -11.69 -8.22
N GLN A 71 -3.43 -11.79 -9.44
CA GLN A 71 -3.93 -12.75 -10.42
C GLN A 71 -3.65 -14.20 -9.99
N ARG A 72 -2.49 -14.46 -9.38
CA ARG A 72 -2.13 -15.78 -8.84
C ARG A 72 -3.08 -16.19 -7.72
N ALA A 73 -3.34 -15.31 -6.75
CA ALA A 73 -4.29 -15.56 -5.67
C ALA A 73 -5.70 -15.89 -6.22
N ARG A 74 -6.16 -15.13 -7.22
CA ARG A 74 -7.44 -15.40 -7.90
C ARG A 74 -7.49 -16.76 -8.59
N ARG A 75 -6.42 -17.16 -9.29
CA ARG A 75 -6.31 -18.50 -9.92
C ARG A 75 -6.35 -19.62 -8.88
N GLN A 76 -5.94 -19.34 -7.64
CA GLN A 76 -5.99 -20.27 -6.51
C GLN A 76 -7.34 -20.23 -5.76
N GLY A 77 -8.34 -19.49 -6.27
CA GLY A 77 -9.66 -19.40 -5.66
C GLY A 77 -9.76 -18.40 -4.50
N VAL A 78 -8.73 -17.58 -4.27
CA VAL A 78 -8.73 -16.57 -3.21
C VAL A 78 -9.40 -15.29 -3.74
N SER A 79 -10.47 -14.87 -3.05
CA SER A 79 -11.18 -13.63 -3.34
C SER A 79 -10.60 -12.45 -2.55
N ILE A 80 -10.63 -11.25 -3.15
CA ILE A 80 -10.17 -10.01 -2.53
C ILE A 80 -11.29 -8.97 -2.67
N ASP A 81 -11.96 -8.63 -1.58
CA ASP A 81 -13.03 -7.62 -1.61
C ASP A 81 -12.49 -6.19 -1.55
N VAL A 82 -11.44 -5.98 -0.75
CA VAL A 82 -10.71 -4.71 -0.57
C VAL A 82 -9.21 -4.97 -0.50
N LEU A 83 -8.42 -4.18 -1.22
CA LEU A 83 -6.96 -4.23 -1.23
C LEU A 83 -6.37 -2.94 -0.65
N PHE A 84 -5.63 -3.06 0.44
CA PHE A 84 -4.78 -2.01 1.00
C PHE A 84 -3.42 -2.05 0.29
N VAL A 85 -2.98 -0.90 -0.21
CA VAL A 85 -1.74 -0.74 -0.96
C VAL A 85 -0.83 0.22 -0.20
N ASP A 86 0.39 -0.19 0.12
CA ASP A 86 1.39 0.77 0.63
C ASP A 86 1.77 1.75 -0.47
N GLY A 87 1.26 2.98 -0.35
CA GLY A 87 1.34 3.98 -1.40
C GLY A 87 0.06 4.80 -1.54
N PHE A 88 0.13 5.84 -2.37
CA PHE A 88 -0.96 6.79 -2.49
C PHE A 88 -2.06 6.36 -3.47
N GLY A 89 -3.30 6.71 -3.16
CA GLY A 89 -4.45 6.64 -4.07
C GLY A 89 -4.67 7.98 -4.78
N THR A 90 -5.81 8.62 -4.51
CA THR A 90 -6.16 9.94 -5.08
C THR A 90 -5.30 11.08 -4.56
N LEU A 91 -4.62 10.88 -3.41
CA LEU A 91 -3.62 11.78 -2.85
C LEU A 91 -2.32 11.73 -3.67
N HIS A 92 -2.39 12.17 -4.93
CA HIS A 92 -1.31 12.17 -5.90
C HIS A 92 -1.44 13.42 -6.78
N PRO A 93 -0.36 14.03 -7.31
CA PRO A 93 -0.45 15.20 -8.18
C PRO A 93 -1.40 14.99 -9.39
N LYS A 94 -1.43 13.77 -9.92
CA LYS A 94 -2.33 13.37 -11.03
C LYS A 94 -3.69 12.83 -10.57
N ARG A 95 -4.00 12.88 -9.27
CA ARG A 95 -5.15 12.22 -8.61
C ARG A 95 -5.31 10.72 -8.89
N PHE A 96 -4.22 10.09 -9.32
CA PHE A 96 -4.16 8.71 -9.77
C PHE A 96 -2.81 8.11 -9.37
N GLY A 97 -2.66 7.80 -8.08
CA GLY A 97 -1.47 7.17 -7.51
C GLY A 97 -1.47 5.65 -7.64
N TYR A 98 -0.49 5.01 -7.00
CA TYR A 98 -0.27 3.57 -7.07
C TYR A 98 -1.54 2.75 -6.77
N ALA A 99 -2.22 3.05 -5.67
CA ALA A 99 -3.42 2.30 -5.27
C ALA A 99 -4.55 2.42 -6.30
N CYS A 100 -4.71 3.59 -6.93
CA CYS A 100 -5.72 3.81 -7.97
C CYS A 100 -5.39 3.03 -9.24
N GLU A 101 -4.13 3.10 -9.71
CA GLU A 101 -3.71 2.41 -10.93
C GLU A 101 -3.78 0.88 -10.76
N LEU A 102 -3.34 0.37 -9.61
CA LEU A 102 -3.42 -1.05 -9.29
C LEU A 102 -4.88 -1.53 -9.21
N GLY A 103 -5.75 -0.78 -8.53
CA GLY A 103 -7.17 -1.12 -8.41
C GLY A 103 -7.89 -1.12 -9.76
N ALA A 104 -7.60 -0.12 -10.61
CA ALA A 104 -8.16 -0.03 -11.96
C ALA A 104 -7.73 -1.21 -12.85
N LYS A 105 -6.44 -1.58 -12.84
CA LYS A 105 -5.93 -2.70 -13.65
C LYS A 105 -6.32 -4.07 -13.11
N ALA A 106 -6.42 -4.21 -11.79
CA ALA A 106 -6.81 -5.46 -11.15
C ALA A 106 -8.33 -5.66 -11.13
N GLY A 107 -9.14 -4.60 -11.26
CA GLY A 107 -10.58 -4.67 -11.01
C GLY A 107 -10.88 -5.01 -9.54
N VAL A 108 -10.15 -4.39 -8.61
CA VAL A 108 -10.32 -4.56 -7.15
C VAL A 108 -10.51 -3.19 -6.51
N ARG A 109 -11.35 -3.11 -5.46
CA ARG A 109 -11.50 -1.89 -4.67
C ARG A 109 -10.23 -1.67 -3.86
N THR A 110 -9.59 -0.50 -4.00
CA THR A 110 -8.32 -0.22 -3.33
C THR A 110 -8.39 0.94 -2.35
N ILE A 111 -7.57 0.84 -1.29
CA ILE A 111 -7.29 1.91 -0.34
C ILE A 111 -5.77 2.11 -0.34
N GLY A 112 -5.33 3.33 -0.64
CA GLY A 112 -3.91 3.70 -0.53
C GLY A 112 -3.57 4.08 0.91
N VAL A 113 -2.55 3.45 1.47
CA VAL A 113 -2.04 3.70 2.82
C VAL A 113 -0.67 4.34 2.68
N GLY A 114 -0.61 5.68 2.70
CA GLY A 114 0.65 6.41 2.63
C GLY A 114 1.31 6.53 4.00
N LYS A 115 2.57 6.07 4.13
CA LYS A 115 3.37 6.19 5.37
C LYS A 115 3.83 7.63 5.67
N ASN A 116 3.97 8.46 4.64
CA ASN A 116 4.33 9.88 4.73
C ASN A 116 3.29 10.75 4.01
N LEU A 117 3.22 12.04 4.31
CA LEU A 117 2.32 12.96 3.60
C LEU A 117 2.98 13.45 2.32
N LEU A 118 2.38 13.14 1.16
CA LEU A 118 2.85 13.72 -0.10
C LEU A 118 2.53 15.22 -0.10
N GLN A 119 3.57 16.05 -0.24
CA GLN A 119 3.38 17.50 -0.35
C GLN A 119 2.75 17.82 -1.70
N ILE A 120 1.46 18.13 -1.68
CA ILE A 120 0.66 18.55 -2.83
C ILE A 120 0.17 19.97 -2.52
N ASP A 121 0.18 20.85 -3.51
CA ASP A 121 -0.26 22.23 -3.35
C ASP A 121 -1.68 22.31 -2.77
N GLY A 122 -1.85 23.13 -1.73
CA GLY A 122 -3.11 23.29 -1.02
C GLY A 122 -3.34 22.30 0.14
N LEU A 123 -2.40 21.40 0.42
CA LEU A 123 -2.41 20.58 1.64
C LEU A 123 -1.39 21.10 2.66
N PRO A 124 -1.69 20.97 3.97
CA PRO A 124 -0.71 21.26 5.01
C PRO A 124 0.51 20.35 4.83
N SER A 125 1.68 20.88 5.14
CA SER A 125 2.92 20.11 5.15
C SER A 125 2.86 18.98 6.19
N GLU A 126 3.70 17.96 5.98
CA GLU A 126 3.80 16.84 6.92
C GLU A 126 4.14 17.30 8.35
N LYS A 127 4.95 18.36 8.46
CA LYS A 127 5.33 18.98 9.73
C LYS A 127 4.12 19.57 10.45
N GLU A 128 3.25 20.26 9.71
CA GLU A 128 2.03 20.86 10.25
C GLU A 128 1.03 19.78 10.68
N VAL A 129 0.83 18.74 9.87
CA VAL A 129 -0.03 17.61 10.22
C VAL A 129 0.50 16.89 11.47
N LYS A 130 1.80 16.57 11.53
CA LYS A 130 2.40 15.94 12.70
C LYS A 130 2.30 16.82 13.96
N ALA A 131 2.43 18.14 13.82
CA ALA A 131 2.24 19.06 14.94
C ALA A 131 0.80 19.08 15.44
N GLN A 132 -0.19 19.13 14.55
CA GLN A 132 -1.61 19.07 14.89
C GLN A 132 -1.99 17.73 15.54
N CYS A 133 -1.49 16.61 15.01
CA CYS A 133 -1.69 15.29 15.61
C CYS A 133 -1.11 15.23 17.03
N ARG A 134 0.12 15.72 17.26
CA ARG A 134 0.71 15.79 18.61
C ARG A 134 -0.05 16.70 19.57
N GLN A 135 -0.74 17.70 19.07
CA GLN A 135 -1.55 18.61 19.89
C GLN A 135 -2.89 17.96 20.29
N LYS A 136 -3.45 17.10 19.43
CA LYS A 136 -4.76 16.45 19.63
C LYS A 136 -4.67 15.08 20.29
N LEU A 137 -3.61 14.33 20.02
CA LEU A 137 -3.31 13.07 20.67
C LEU A 137 -2.61 13.41 21.98
N GLY A 138 -3.20 13.03 23.11
CA GLY A 138 -2.50 13.00 24.38
C GLY A 138 -1.19 12.22 24.26
N ARG A 139 -0.24 12.49 25.16
CA ARG A 139 1.19 12.09 25.14
C ARG A 139 1.54 10.60 24.93
N ASP A 140 0.59 9.73 24.63
CA ASP A 140 0.82 8.29 24.52
C ASP A 140 0.81 7.85 23.05
N GLY A 141 1.99 7.94 22.43
CA GLY A 141 2.32 7.19 21.23
C GLY A 141 3.58 6.38 21.50
N ASP A 142 3.59 5.10 21.11
CA ASP A 142 4.72 4.20 21.30
C ASP A 142 5.97 4.76 20.62
N GLY A 143 6.91 5.23 21.46
CA GLY A 143 8.19 5.77 21.03
C GLY A 143 9.11 4.68 20.52
N GLY A 144 9.10 4.44 19.21
CA GLY A 144 10.20 3.79 18.52
C GLY A 144 11.44 4.67 18.59
N ARG A 145 12.31 4.43 19.59
CA ARG A 145 13.66 5.00 19.64
C ARG A 145 14.45 4.47 18.44
N GLY A 146 14.75 5.36 17.49
CA GLY A 146 15.90 5.17 16.62
C GLY A 146 17.15 5.52 17.42
N ASP A 147 17.82 4.51 17.95
CA ASP A 147 19.21 4.65 18.40
C ASP A 147 20.10 4.66 17.15
N ASN A 148 20.66 5.82 16.83
CA ASN A 148 21.89 5.93 16.06
C ASN A 148 23.04 5.89 17.07
N GLY A 149 23.77 4.79 17.09
CA GLY A 149 25.09 4.63 17.69
C GLY A 149 26.06 4.13 16.64
#